data_AF-A0A6F9CRS1-F1
#
_entry.id   AF-A0A6F9CRS1-F1
#
_cell.length_a   1.000
_cell.length_b   1.000
_cell.length_c   1.000
_cell.angle_alpha   90.00
_cell.angle_beta   90.00
_cell.angle_gamma   90.00
#
_symmetry.space_group_name_H-M   'P 1'
#
loop_
_entity.id
_entity.type
_entity.pdbx_description
1 polymer ?
#
loop_
_entity_poly.entity_id
_entity_poly.type
_entity_poly.pdbx_seq_one_letter_code
_entity_poly.pdbx_strand_id
1 'polypeptide(L)'
;MAPLWAQAFLLVTMAMMDVRGTVEKELSPECREFLYMGTPPVGLEDHSLQKICQRYNNKPRYVTLYDTANHVPIYSAYTFKRSDGEKRLSTVSDTREMQAFPRSYMHRNFEDAQAVLDDYTNAVLYERGHLNPDEHQADPDDKASTYTLTNVVPQVREFSAGTWKEQEHVIRKRLNNYCRGIAYIVTGITTSGNMIRRHNIDRVAVPTYLWSAYCCTDYDHNAPYARFPAFIHYALNQAGVVEDFNHVERCKDSLYMGTPPRGYLLSNSLKKICQRYEDKPRFVTLYDPHKHIPVYSAYTFKKSDGEKRVDFPWMFEPQLASEKGSSNMEPFPQSSSHMHMNFEDSQAVLEDYADVVQYERGHLNPDEHQADPLDKASTYTLTNVVPQIREFNIGPWAEHEDLIRKRLNNYCRGKAYVITGVTTSGNMIRRDNLDRVAVPEYMWSAYCCTNYDQNAPYFQRYKFPAFGAYGLNDRVNNHLVEVPVKNLEKFLRGRMDVDKNFQIFYNDCVPD
;
A
#
# COMPACT_ATOMS: atom_id res chain seq x y z
N MET A 1 32.03 64.99 46.57
CA MET A 1 32.78 64.71 45.33
C MET A 1 32.33 63.36 44.82
N ALA A 2 31.94 63.26 43.53
CA ALA A 2 31.63 62.00 42.83
C ALA A 2 30.46 61.16 43.45
N PRO A 3 29.95 60.11 42.78
CA PRO A 3 28.72 60.31 42.01
C PRO A 3 27.59 59.29 42.26
N LEU A 4 26.37 59.68 41.88
CA LEU A 4 25.23 58.78 41.76
C LEU A 4 25.42 57.83 40.57
N TRP A 5 25.29 56.52 40.81
CA TRP A 5 25.19 55.51 39.76
C TRP A 5 23.72 55.20 39.45
N ALA A 6 23.27 55.55 38.26
CA ALA A 6 21.96 55.15 37.77
C ALA A 6 22.03 53.73 37.18
N GLN A 7 21.38 52.75 37.82
CA GLN A 7 21.20 51.44 37.23
C GLN A 7 20.03 51.47 36.24
N ALA A 8 20.35 51.39 34.94
CA ALA A 8 19.35 51.26 33.90
C ALA A 8 18.75 49.85 33.91
N PHE A 9 17.46 49.73 34.22
CA PHE A 9 16.72 48.48 34.02
C PHE A 9 16.53 48.25 32.51
N LEU A 10 17.35 47.36 31.95
CA LEU A 10 17.17 46.83 30.60
C LEU A 10 15.92 45.93 30.59
N LEU A 11 14.79 46.51 30.20
CA LEU A 11 13.59 45.77 29.81
C LEU A 11 13.89 45.01 28.51
N VAL A 12 14.50 43.83 28.65
CA VAL A 12 14.62 42.86 27.56
C VAL A 12 13.21 42.34 27.26
N THR A 13 12.53 42.97 26.33
CA THR A 13 11.33 42.42 25.70
C THR A 13 11.74 41.16 24.97
N MET A 14 11.51 40.00 25.58
CA MET A 14 11.54 38.72 24.86
C MET A 14 10.47 38.79 23.75
N ALA A 15 10.92 39.02 22.52
CA ALA A 15 10.08 38.87 21.35
C ALA A 15 9.76 37.37 21.21
N MET A 16 8.57 36.97 21.66
CA MET A 16 8.08 35.62 21.40
C MET A 16 7.98 35.43 19.88
N MET A 17 8.64 34.39 19.37
CA MET A 17 8.56 33.99 17.95
C MET A 17 7.20 33.36 17.69
N ASP A 18 6.19 34.22 17.62
CA ASP A 18 4.80 33.81 17.48
C ASP A 18 4.50 33.29 16.07
N VAL A 19 3.94 32.09 16.02
CA VAL A 19 3.34 31.48 14.83
C VAL A 19 1.84 31.78 14.87
N ARG A 20 1.33 32.42 13.83
CA ARG A 20 -0.03 32.96 13.79
C ARG A 20 -0.65 32.72 12.42
N GLY A 21 -1.68 31.89 12.35
CA GLY A 21 -2.54 31.79 11.17
C GLY A 21 -3.57 32.92 11.15
N THR A 22 -3.75 33.58 10.00
CA THR A 22 -4.86 34.50 9.77
C THR A 22 -5.94 33.81 8.93
N VAL A 23 -7.16 33.70 9.47
CA VAL A 23 -8.33 33.21 8.73
C VAL A 23 -8.84 34.33 7.82
N GLU A 24 -8.84 34.09 6.51
CA GLU A 24 -9.01 35.11 5.48
C GLU A 24 -10.12 34.70 4.48
N LYS A 25 -11.28 35.36 4.52
CA LYS A 25 -12.42 35.04 3.60
C LYS A 25 -11.99 35.07 2.13
N GLU A 26 -11.22 36.10 1.79
CA GLU A 26 -10.38 36.18 0.61
C GLU A 26 -8.93 36.29 1.05
N LEU A 27 -8.05 35.49 0.45
CA LEU A 27 -6.61 35.55 0.72
C LEU A 27 -6.05 36.93 0.37
N SER A 28 -5.25 37.48 1.28
CA SER A 28 -4.49 38.71 1.09
C SER A 28 -3.41 38.56 0.00
N PRO A 29 -2.97 39.65 -0.67
CA PRO A 29 -2.05 39.57 -1.81
C PRO A 29 -0.76 38.82 -1.49
N GLU A 30 -0.17 39.09 -0.33
CA GLU A 30 1.05 38.45 0.20
C GLU A 30 0.91 36.92 0.30
N CYS A 31 -0.30 36.44 0.61
CA CYS A 31 -0.61 35.02 0.77
C CYS A 31 -1.00 34.36 -0.55
N ARG A 32 -1.45 35.15 -1.55
CA ARG A 32 -1.63 34.68 -2.93
C ARG A 32 -0.29 34.38 -3.63
N GLU A 33 0.84 34.88 -3.13
CA GLU A 33 2.19 34.54 -3.66
C GLU A 33 2.55 33.04 -3.54
N PHE A 34 1.85 32.27 -2.70
CA PHE A 34 2.02 30.82 -2.59
C PHE A 34 1.16 30.01 -3.58
N LEU A 35 0.40 30.70 -4.44
CA LEU A 35 -0.49 30.12 -5.45
C LEU A 35 -0.05 30.55 -6.85
N TYR A 36 -0.05 29.62 -7.80
CA TYR A 36 0.29 29.95 -9.19
C TYR A 36 -0.70 30.98 -9.75
N MET A 37 -0.19 32.10 -10.27
CA MET A 37 -0.99 33.27 -10.69
C MET A 37 -1.97 33.76 -9.61
N GLY A 38 -1.64 33.58 -8.32
CA GLY A 38 -2.50 33.97 -7.20
C GLY A 38 -3.84 33.24 -7.11
N THR A 39 -4.01 32.14 -7.86
CA THR A 39 -5.30 31.46 -8.05
C THR A 39 -5.39 30.20 -7.17
N PRO A 40 -6.36 30.09 -6.24
CA PRO A 40 -6.54 28.88 -5.44
C PRO A 40 -7.17 27.73 -6.26
N PRO A 41 -7.04 26.47 -5.81
CA PRO A 41 -7.86 25.36 -6.30
C PRO A 41 -9.36 25.69 -6.28
N VAL A 42 -10.08 25.25 -7.31
CA VAL A 42 -11.52 25.49 -7.52
C VAL A 42 -12.32 24.21 -7.33
N GLY A 43 -13.63 24.33 -7.08
CA GLY A 43 -14.51 23.18 -6.82
C GLY A 43 -14.50 22.68 -5.36
N LEU A 44 -13.91 23.45 -4.44
CA LEU A 44 -13.92 23.21 -2.99
C LEU A 44 -14.71 24.34 -2.31
N GLU A 45 -16.04 24.18 -2.28
CA GLU A 45 -16.98 25.17 -1.75
C GLU A 45 -17.89 24.54 -0.69
N ASP A 46 -17.56 24.77 0.59
CA ASP A 46 -18.37 24.38 1.74
C ASP A 46 -18.21 25.44 2.85
N HIS A 47 -19.25 25.63 3.67
CA HIS A 47 -19.26 26.56 4.79
C HIS A 47 -18.27 26.23 5.93
N SER A 48 -17.83 24.96 6.07
CA SER A 48 -16.81 24.58 7.07
C SER A 48 -15.38 24.93 6.66
N LEU A 49 -15.15 25.26 5.38
CA LEU A 49 -13.82 25.43 4.82
C LEU A 49 -13.29 26.85 5.03
N GLN A 50 -12.24 26.96 5.85
CA GLN A 50 -11.56 28.21 6.17
C GLN A 50 -10.21 28.29 5.48
N LYS A 51 -9.96 29.39 4.75
CA LYS A 51 -8.65 29.69 4.16
C LYS A 51 -7.79 30.35 5.24
N ILE A 52 -6.65 29.74 5.54
CA ILE A 52 -5.69 30.22 6.53
C ILE A 52 -4.42 30.65 5.80
N CYS A 53 -4.01 31.91 5.97
CA CYS A 53 -2.64 32.30 5.66
C CYS A 53 -1.76 32.04 6.87
N GLN A 54 -0.73 31.20 6.70
CA GLN A 54 0.13 30.73 7.78
C GLN A 54 1.32 31.68 7.90
N ARG A 55 1.45 32.40 9.03
CA ARG A 55 2.50 33.40 9.25
C ARG A 55 3.44 32.99 10.39
N TYR A 56 4.75 33.19 10.18
CA TYR A 56 5.82 32.95 11.15
C TYR A 56 6.70 34.21 11.24
N ASN A 57 6.88 34.76 12.45
CA ASN A 57 7.49 36.08 12.65
C ASN A 57 6.79 37.17 11.82
N ASN A 58 5.45 37.18 11.84
CA ASN A 58 4.53 38.02 11.02
C ASN A 58 4.62 37.89 9.49
N LYS A 59 5.67 37.27 8.94
CA LYS A 59 5.82 36.99 7.50
C LYS A 59 4.96 35.79 7.09
N PRO A 60 4.19 35.85 5.98
CA PRO A 60 3.46 34.70 5.46
C PRO A 60 4.41 33.66 4.86
N ARG A 61 4.04 32.38 4.94
CA ARG A 61 4.93 31.23 4.63
C ARG A 61 4.27 30.19 3.71
N TYR A 62 2.97 29.98 3.87
CA TYR A 62 2.13 29.13 3.02
C TYR A 62 0.64 29.40 3.27
N VAL A 63 -0.22 28.80 2.45
CA VAL A 63 -1.68 28.83 2.61
C VAL A 63 -2.17 27.43 2.97
N THR A 64 -3.18 27.34 3.82
CA THR A 64 -3.91 26.10 4.12
C THR A 64 -5.40 26.32 3.85
N LEU A 65 -6.09 25.34 3.28
CA LEU A 65 -7.55 25.25 3.36
C LEU A 65 -7.91 24.20 4.42
N TYR A 66 -8.59 24.62 5.48
CA TYR A 66 -8.85 23.83 6.68
C TYR A 66 -10.35 23.62 6.90
N ASP A 67 -10.75 22.38 7.16
CA ASP A 67 -12.13 22.01 7.47
C ASP A 67 -12.37 22.08 8.98
N THR A 68 -13.18 23.04 9.43
CA THR A 68 -13.50 23.22 10.85
C THR A 68 -14.56 22.25 11.37
N ALA A 69 -15.22 21.48 10.51
CA ALA A 69 -16.18 20.44 10.92
C ALA A 69 -15.50 19.07 11.11
N ASN A 70 -14.51 18.75 10.27
CA ASN A 70 -13.74 17.49 10.32
C ASN A 70 -12.33 17.64 10.95
N HIS A 71 -12.01 18.84 11.44
CA HIS A 71 -10.75 19.22 12.11
C HIS A 71 -9.47 18.81 11.37
N VAL A 72 -9.47 18.92 10.03
CA VAL A 72 -8.38 18.47 9.17
C VAL A 72 -8.10 19.48 8.03
N PRO A 73 -6.84 19.69 7.60
CA PRO A 73 -6.56 20.42 6.37
C PRO A 73 -6.90 19.61 5.13
N ILE A 74 -7.63 20.23 4.20
CA ILE A 74 -7.95 19.67 2.88
C ILE A 74 -6.76 19.81 1.93
N TYR A 75 -6.06 20.95 1.98
CA TYR A 75 -4.76 21.13 1.33
C TYR A 75 -3.88 22.17 2.04
N SER A 76 -2.56 22.07 1.85
CA SER A 76 -1.60 23.17 2.01
C SER A 76 -0.94 23.51 0.67
N ALA A 77 -0.82 24.79 0.36
CA ALA A 77 -0.25 25.34 -0.87
C ALA A 77 0.93 26.27 -0.55
N TYR A 78 2.08 26.01 -1.17
CA TYR A 78 3.37 26.59 -0.80
C TYR A 78 4.33 26.69 -1.99
N THR A 79 5.34 27.56 -1.90
CA THR A 79 6.47 27.57 -2.84
C THR A 79 7.58 26.67 -2.33
N PHE A 80 8.13 25.82 -3.19
CA PHE A 80 9.31 25.02 -2.91
C PHE A 80 10.54 25.91 -2.72
N LYS A 81 11.30 25.69 -1.64
CA LYS A 81 12.62 26.31 -1.44
C LYS A 81 13.68 25.22 -1.67
N ARG A 82 14.58 25.42 -2.64
CA ARG A 82 15.61 24.42 -3.00
C ARG A 82 16.36 23.94 -1.76
N SER A 83 16.19 22.66 -1.44
CA SER A 83 16.54 22.07 -0.14
C SER A 83 17.41 20.84 -0.32
N ASP A 84 18.52 20.77 0.41
CA ASP A 84 19.39 19.60 0.53
C ASP A 84 18.68 18.40 1.19
N GLY A 85 17.62 18.66 1.95
CA GLY A 85 16.86 17.70 2.74
C GLY A 85 17.39 17.50 4.15
N GLU A 86 18.34 18.32 4.61
CA GLU A 86 18.78 18.28 6.00
C GLU A 86 17.71 18.87 6.92
N LYS A 87 17.29 18.08 7.92
CA LYS A 87 16.44 18.52 9.04
C LYS A 87 17.24 19.34 10.06
N ARG A 88 17.85 20.44 9.59
CA ARG A 88 18.52 21.45 10.42
C ARG A 88 17.47 22.29 11.17
N LEU A 89 17.50 22.20 12.49
CA LEU A 89 16.63 22.92 13.43
C LEU A 89 17.08 24.38 13.63
N SER A 90 16.12 25.24 14.02
CA SER A 90 16.40 26.48 14.76
C SER A 90 16.85 26.16 16.19
N THR A 91 17.86 26.86 16.68
CA THR A 91 18.64 26.53 17.91
C THR A 91 17.95 26.82 19.25
N VAL A 92 16.64 26.53 19.37
CA VAL A 92 15.80 26.93 20.52
C VAL A 92 14.88 25.80 21.04
N SER A 93 14.68 24.72 20.28
CA SER A 93 13.83 23.58 20.69
C SER A 93 14.36 22.27 20.14
N ASP A 94 15.09 21.50 20.96
CA ASP A 94 15.73 20.20 20.60
C ASP A 94 14.73 19.03 20.44
N THR A 95 13.47 19.33 20.19
CA THR A 95 12.37 18.36 20.13
C THR A 95 11.58 18.51 18.82
N ARG A 96 11.19 17.39 18.21
CA ARG A 96 10.25 17.35 17.06
C ARG A 96 8.80 17.61 17.48
N GLU A 97 8.60 18.57 18.38
CA GLU A 97 7.31 18.88 18.98
C GLU A 97 6.54 19.90 18.14
N MET A 98 5.22 19.70 18.05
CA MET A 98 4.32 20.71 17.52
C MET A 98 4.36 21.92 18.45
N GLN A 99 4.36 23.13 17.89
CA GLN A 99 4.51 24.35 18.68
C GLN A 99 3.41 24.46 19.75
N ALA A 100 3.83 24.67 20.99
CA ALA A 100 2.91 24.79 22.12
C ALA A 100 2.05 26.05 21.96
N PHE A 101 0.73 25.86 21.85
CA PHE A 101 -0.22 26.97 21.72
C PHE A 101 -0.09 27.95 22.91
N PRO A 102 -0.20 29.28 22.69
CA PRO A 102 -0.11 30.28 23.74
C PRO A 102 -1.10 30.02 24.89
N ARG A 103 -0.60 29.74 26.09
CA ARG A 103 -1.39 29.33 27.27
C ARG A 103 -2.18 30.46 27.96
N SER A 104 -2.17 31.68 27.44
CA SER A 104 -2.80 32.84 28.07
C SER A 104 -4.26 33.01 27.62
N TYR A 105 -5.20 32.74 28.53
CA TYR A 105 -6.66 32.97 28.41
C TYR A 105 -7.37 32.24 27.26
N MET A 106 -7.57 30.93 27.45
CA MET A 106 -8.37 30.09 26.55
C MET A 106 -9.86 30.15 26.87
N HIS A 107 -10.69 30.49 25.88
CA HIS A 107 -12.14 30.24 25.88
C HIS A 107 -12.43 28.84 25.30
N ARG A 108 -13.52 28.20 25.74
CA ARG A 108 -13.85 26.80 25.38
C ARG A 108 -14.12 26.57 23.89
N ASN A 109 -14.49 27.61 23.15
CA ASN A 109 -14.94 27.58 21.75
C ASN A 109 -13.86 27.20 20.71
N PHE A 110 -12.65 26.82 21.13
CA PHE A 110 -11.52 26.54 20.22
C PHE A 110 -11.48 25.08 19.76
N GLU A 111 -11.76 24.14 20.67
CA GLU A 111 -11.80 22.71 20.34
C GLU A 111 -12.91 22.37 19.34
N ASP A 112 -13.97 23.18 19.29
CA ASP A 112 -15.07 23.06 18.33
C ASP A 112 -14.61 23.32 16.88
N ALA A 113 -13.51 24.06 16.68
CA ALA A 113 -13.11 24.61 15.39
C ALA A 113 -11.82 24.01 14.80
N GLN A 114 -10.95 23.37 15.61
CA GLN A 114 -9.75 22.69 15.11
C GLN A 114 -9.26 21.56 16.03
N ALA A 115 -8.36 20.74 15.48
CA ALA A 115 -7.67 19.69 16.19
C ALA A 115 -6.71 20.25 17.25
N VAL A 116 -6.69 19.62 18.43
CA VAL A 116 -5.72 19.89 19.49
C VAL A 116 -4.78 18.68 19.67
N LEU A 117 -3.66 18.86 20.36
CA LEU A 117 -2.67 17.79 20.53
C LEU A 117 -3.27 16.54 21.20
N ASP A 118 -4.20 16.73 22.13
CA ASP A 118 -4.89 15.65 22.86
C ASP A 118 -5.83 14.80 21.99
N ASP A 119 -6.19 15.27 20.79
CA ASP A 119 -6.90 14.44 19.80
C ASP A 119 -5.98 13.34 19.24
N TYR A 120 -4.66 13.57 19.25
CA TYR A 120 -3.65 12.62 18.76
C TYR A 120 -3.02 11.76 19.87
N THR A 121 -3.11 12.16 21.15
CA THR A 121 -2.39 11.50 22.27
C THR A 121 -2.73 10.00 22.41
N ASN A 122 -3.97 9.59 22.13
CA ASN A 122 -4.38 8.18 22.13
C ASN A 122 -4.42 7.54 20.72
N ALA A 123 -4.11 8.30 19.67
CA ALA A 123 -4.19 7.89 18.27
C ALA A 123 -2.94 7.12 17.82
N VAL A 124 -2.50 6.13 18.62
CA VAL A 124 -1.18 5.47 18.54
C VAL A 124 -0.82 4.88 17.16
N LEU A 125 -1.80 4.61 16.32
CA LEU A 125 -1.67 4.06 14.97
C LEU A 125 -1.25 5.10 13.91
N TYR A 126 -1.39 6.39 14.22
CA TYR A 126 -1.17 7.49 13.29
C TYR A 126 0.03 8.34 13.70
N GLU A 127 0.87 8.69 12.72
CA GLU A 127 1.79 9.81 12.86
C GLU A 127 1.12 11.11 12.37
N ARG A 128 1.68 12.23 12.81
CA ARG A 128 1.24 13.58 12.46
C ARG A 128 1.98 14.02 11.21
N GLY A 129 1.47 13.63 10.05
CA GLY A 129 2.08 13.97 8.76
C GLY A 129 1.72 15.38 8.32
N HIS A 130 2.68 16.10 7.73
CA HIS A 130 2.49 17.48 7.28
C HIS A 130 2.07 17.52 5.80
N LEU A 131 1.17 18.43 5.41
CA LEU A 131 0.88 18.67 3.99
C LEU A 131 1.91 19.60 3.32
N ASN A 132 2.42 20.60 4.05
CA ASN A 132 3.66 21.29 3.71
C ASN A 132 4.81 20.70 4.55
N PRO A 133 5.67 19.80 4.01
CA PRO A 133 6.72 19.15 4.78
C PRO A 133 8.00 20.00 4.91
N ASP A 134 8.74 19.78 5.98
CA ASP A 134 10.00 20.47 6.27
C ASP A 134 11.12 20.17 5.24
N GLU A 135 11.10 19.00 4.59
CA GLU A 135 12.07 18.65 3.54
C GLU A 135 11.93 19.54 2.28
N HIS A 136 10.75 20.13 2.04
CA HIS A 136 10.49 21.07 0.93
C HIS A 136 10.85 22.54 1.23
N GLN A 137 11.24 22.82 2.47
CA GLN A 137 11.66 24.15 2.93
C GLN A 137 13.19 24.19 3.11
N ALA A 138 13.78 25.38 3.09
CA ALA A 138 15.23 25.58 3.19
C ALA A 138 15.61 26.35 4.46
N ASP A 139 15.01 27.53 4.65
CA ASP A 139 15.26 28.43 5.78
C ASP A 139 14.69 27.89 7.11
N PRO A 140 15.35 28.14 8.27
CA PRO A 140 14.86 27.68 9.56
C PRO A 140 13.49 28.24 9.98
N ASP A 141 13.13 29.49 9.65
CA ASP A 141 11.79 30.02 9.93
C ASP A 141 10.74 29.34 9.01
N ASP A 142 11.08 29.12 7.73
CA ASP A 142 10.20 28.41 6.78
C ASP A 142 9.95 26.98 7.27
N LYS A 143 11.01 26.27 7.71
CA LYS A 143 10.91 24.93 8.33
C LYS A 143 10.11 24.97 9.63
N ALA A 144 10.37 25.90 10.54
CA ALA A 144 9.63 26.01 11.79
C ALA A 144 8.14 26.29 11.56
N SER A 145 7.77 26.99 10.47
CA SER A 145 6.37 27.29 10.15
C SER A 145 5.52 26.07 9.79
N THR A 146 6.11 24.92 9.42
CA THR A 146 5.34 23.72 9.03
C THR A 146 4.74 22.96 10.21
N TYR A 147 5.30 23.12 11.42
CA TYR A 147 4.95 22.37 12.63
C TYR A 147 3.70 22.90 13.36
N THR A 148 2.62 23.14 12.60
CA THR A 148 1.31 23.59 13.09
C THR A 148 0.26 22.49 12.92
N LEU A 149 -0.67 22.33 13.87
CA LEU A 149 -1.74 21.32 13.73
C LEU A 149 -2.71 21.61 12.57
N THR A 150 -2.81 22.86 12.12
CA THR A 150 -3.57 23.20 10.90
C THR A 150 -2.87 22.75 9.62
N ASN A 151 -1.60 22.35 9.66
CA ASN A 151 -0.88 21.72 8.52
C ASN A 151 -0.78 20.18 8.64
N VAL A 152 -1.35 19.59 9.69
CA VAL A 152 -1.20 18.17 10.05
C VAL A 152 -2.42 17.34 9.64
N VAL A 153 -2.17 16.14 9.12
CA VAL A 153 -3.18 15.08 8.92
C VAL A 153 -2.74 13.78 9.59
N PRO A 154 -3.67 12.90 10.01
CA PRO A 154 -3.36 11.53 10.39
C PRO A 154 -2.78 10.75 9.21
N GLN A 155 -1.53 10.27 9.32
CA GLN A 155 -0.94 9.32 8.38
C GLN A 155 -0.72 7.99 9.11
N VAL A 156 -1.02 6.84 8.48
CA VAL A 156 -0.59 5.54 9.02
C VAL A 156 0.93 5.52 9.09
N ARG A 157 1.54 4.99 10.16
CA ARG A 157 2.98 5.20 10.42
C ARG A 157 3.86 4.70 9.28
N GLU A 158 3.53 3.53 8.75
CA GLU A 158 4.24 2.83 7.68
C GLU A 158 4.07 3.55 6.34
N PHE A 159 2.89 4.12 6.09
CA PHE A 159 2.63 5.02 4.96
C PHE A 159 3.48 6.29 5.06
N SER A 160 3.53 6.91 6.24
CA SER A 160 4.32 8.12 6.51
C SER A 160 5.82 7.88 6.34
N ALA A 161 6.35 6.84 6.99
CA ALA A 161 7.78 6.52 7.02
C ALA A 161 8.31 5.91 5.71
N GLY A 162 7.44 5.31 4.89
CA GLY A 162 7.75 4.67 3.61
C GLY A 162 7.21 5.45 2.40
N THR A 163 6.07 5.01 1.87
CA THR A 163 5.54 5.44 0.56
C THR A 163 5.37 6.96 0.43
N TRP A 164 4.90 7.65 1.48
CA TRP A 164 4.68 9.10 1.44
C TRP A 164 5.99 9.89 1.47
N LYS A 165 6.88 9.57 2.40
CA LYS A 165 8.22 10.16 2.48
C LYS A 165 9.03 9.97 1.20
N GLU A 166 8.98 8.81 0.56
CA GLU A 166 9.62 8.62 -0.75
C GLU A 166 8.97 9.49 -1.85
N GLN A 167 7.65 9.75 -1.79
CA GLN A 167 6.99 10.69 -2.70
C GLN A 167 7.49 12.13 -2.49
N GLU A 168 7.54 12.61 -1.24
CA GLU A 168 8.10 13.93 -0.91
C GLU A 168 9.55 14.05 -1.39
N HIS A 169 10.37 13.03 -1.11
CA HIS A 169 11.77 12.96 -1.50
C HIS A 169 11.98 12.96 -3.03
N VAL A 170 11.11 12.28 -3.78
CA VAL A 170 11.10 12.29 -5.27
C VAL A 170 10.71 13.67 -5.81
N ILE A 171 9.69 14.33 -5.23
CA ILE A 171 9.30 15.70 -5.62
C ILE A 171 10.47 16.66 -5.40
N ARG A 172 11.08 16.65 -4.21
CA ARG A 172 12.25 17.48 -3.89
C ARG A 172 13.41 17.26 -4.85
N LYS A 173 13.80 15.99 -5.09
CA LYS A 173 14.87 15.65 -6.03
C LYS A 173 14.57 16.17 -7.44
N ARG A 174 13.34 16.02 -7.93
CA ARG A 174 12.96 16.49 -9.28
C ARG A 174 12.99 18.01 -9.39
N LEU A 175 12.45 18.72 -8.40
CA LEU A 175 12.41 20.18 -8.40
C LEU A 175 13.80 20.80 -8.23
N ASN A 176 14.66 20.25 -7.37
CA ASN A 176 16.07 20.66 -7.27
C ASN A 176 16.82 20.50 -8.59
N ASN A 177 16.66 19.36 -9.26
CA ASN A 177 17.46 19.02 -10.45
C ASN A 177 16.96 19.70 -11.74
N TYR A 178 15.65 19.95 -11.86
CA TYR A 178 15.05 20.35 -13.14
C TYR A 178 14.19 21.64 -13.09
N CYS A 179 13.75 22.12 -11.91
CA CYS A 179 13.03 23.39 -11.83
C CYS A 179 14.00 24.56 -11.69
N ARG A 180 13.99 25.45 -12.68
CA ARG A 180 14.89 26.62 -12.80
C ARG A 180 14.26 27.88 -12.20
N GLY A 181 12.95 28.07 -12.41
CA GLY A 181 12.14 29.15 -11.84
C GLY A 181 11.50 28.81 -10.49
N ILE A 182 10.33 29.40 -10.21
CA ILE A 182 9.56 29.14 -8.98
C ILE A 182 8.76 27.84 -9.16
N ALA A 183 8.80 26.94 -8.18
CA ALA A 183 7.89 25.82 -8.08
C ALA A 183 6.82 26.08 -7.01
N TYR A 184 5.56 25.98 -7.43
CA TYR A 184 4.37 26.00 -6.60
C TYR A 184 3.94 24.55 -6.36
N ILE A 185 3.63 24.19 -5.11
CA ILE A 185 3.18 22.86 -4.71
C ILE A 185 1.84 23.02 -3.98
N VAL A 186 0.88 22.15 -4.30
CA VAL A 186 -0.35 21.94 -3.53
C VAL A 186 -0.38 20.48 -3.12
N THR A 187 -0.35 20.23 -1.82
CA THR A 187 -0.46 18.90 -1.24
C THR A 187 -1.77 18.83 -0.46
N GLY A 188 -2.57 17.80 -0.69
CA GLY A 188 -3.90 17.68 -0.12
C GLY A 188 -4.35 16.26 0.10
N ILE A 189 -5.60 16.12 0.56
CA ILE A 189 -6.19 14.84 0.95
C ILE A 189 -7.51 14.57 0.24
N THR A 190 -8.04 13.37 0.46
CA THR A 190 -9.46 13.01 0.35
C THR A 190 -9.83 12.19 1.58
N THR A 191 -11.10 12.19 1.99
CA THR A 191 -11.60 11.47 3.17
C THR A 191 -12.78 10.57 2.81
N SER A 192 -12.96 9.48 3.56
CA SER A 192 -14.06 8.51 3.38
C SER A 192 -14.92 8.35 4.65
N GLY A 193 -14.96 9.39 5.50
CA GLY A 193 -15.75 9.39 6.75
C GLY A 193 -15.11 8.70 7.96
N ASN A 194 -13.88 8.19 7.85
CA ASN A 194 -13.13 7.67 9.00
C ASN A 194 -12.66 8.81 9.91
N MET A 195 -12.80 8.64 11.23
CA MET A 195 -12.52 9.68 12.23
C MET A 195 -11.68 9.12 13.40
N ILE A 196 -10.74 9.92 13.91
CA ILE A 196 -10.11 9.71 15.21
C ILE A 196 -11.11 10.10 16.30
N ARG A 197 -11.27 9.23 17.31
CA ARG A 197 -12.17 9.45 18.45
C ARG A 197 -11.42 9.83 19.73
N ARG A 198 -11.86 10.91 20.38
CA ARG A 198 -11.42 11.31 21.72
C ARG A 198 -12.63 11.24 22.66
N HIS A 199 -12.54 10.44 23.73
CA HIS A 199 -13.66 10.18 24.66
C HIS A 199 -14.98 9.77 23.98
N ASN A 200 -14.91 8.92 22.95
CA ASN A 200 -16.02 8.47 22.09
C ASN A 200 -16.71 9.56 21.25
N ILE A 201 -16.14 10.76 21.15
CA ILE A 201 -16.56 11.83 20.24
C ILE A 201 -15.64 11.79 19.02
N ASP A 202 -16.20 11.87 17.82
CA ASP A 202 -15.45 12.02 16.57
C ASP A 202 -14.79 13.41 16.51
N ARG A 203 -13.49 13.46 16.19
CA ARG A 203 -12.67 14.68 16.21
C ARG A 203 -12.05 14.96 14.83
N VAL A 204 -11.00 14.23 14.50
CA VAL A 204 -10.15 14.51 13.32
C VAL A 204 -10.40 13.47 12.23
N ALA A 205 -10.74 13.89 11.02
CA ALA A 205 -10.88 12.96 9.90
C ALA A 205 -9.56 12.33 9.48
N VAL A 206 -9.60 11.02 9.21
CA VAL A 206 -8.48 10.24 8.69
C VAL A 206 -8.57 10.26 7.14
N PRO A 207 -7.53 10.73 6.44
CA PRO A 207 -7.51 10.75 4.98
C PRO A 207 -7.42 9.34 4.39
N THR A 208 -8.11 9.12 3.28
CA THR A 208 -8.13 7.86 2.52
C THR A 208 -7.04 7.83 1.46
N TYR A 209 -6.80 8.98 0.83
CA TYR A 209 -5.66 9.20 -0.06
C TYR A 209 -5.01 10.54 0.28
N LEU A 210 -3.68 10.61 0.12
CA LEU A 210 -2.94 11.86 0.05
C LEU A 210 -2.42 12.05 -1.37
N TRP A 211 -2.34 13.31 -1.81
CA TRP A 211 -1.89 13.67 -3.14
C TRP A 211 -1.03 14.94 -3.12
N SER A 212 -0.09 15.03 -4.07
CA SER A 212 0.71 16.23 -4.30
C SER A 212 0.67 16.59 -5.78
N ALA A 213 0.28 17.83 -6.05
CA ALA A 213 0.37 18.47 -7.36
C ALA A 213 1.45 19.57 -7.32
N TYR A 214 2.24 19.71 -8.38
CA TYR A 214 3.25 20.78 -8.45
C TYR A 214 3.39 21.35 -9.85
N CYS A 215 3.68 22.66 -9.93
CA CYS A 215 3.88 23.41 -11.16
C CYS A 215 5.16 24.25 -11.07
N CYS A 216 5.98 24.27 -12.12
CA CYS A 216 7.24 25.03 -12.17
C CYS A 216 7.22 26.06 -13.31
N THR A 217 7.60 27.33 -13.05
CA THR A 217 7.49 28.43 -14.02
C THR A 217 8.51 28.41 -15.15
N ASP A 218 9.68 27.80 -14.93
CA ASP A 218 10.77 27.63 -15.90
C ASP A 218 11.54 26.36 -15.53
N TYR A 219 11.79 25.46 -16.48
CA TYR A 219 12.31 24.12 -16.23
C TYR A 219 13.25 23.63 -17.32
N ASP A 220 14.11 22.66 -16.99
CA ASP A 220 15.01 22.05 -17.96
C ASP A 220 14.24 21.21 -18.99
N HIS A 221 14.25 21.67 -20.23
CA HIS A 221 13.54 21.01 -21.33
C HIS A 221 14.17 19.66 -21.75
N ASN A 222 15.38 19.34 -21.26
CA ASN A 222 16.04 18.04 -21.46
C ASN A 222 15.73 17.03 -20.34
N ALA A 223 14.84 17.36 -19.39
CA ALA A 223 14.47 16.44 -18.32
C ALA A 223 13.81 15.14 -18.85
N PRO A 224 14.17 13.96 -18.31
CA PRO A 224 13.58 12.69 -18.73
C PRO A 224 12.11 12.55 -18.27
N TYR A 225 11.32 11.91 -19.13
CA TYR A 225 9.85 11.98 -19.22
C TYR A 225 9.34 13.35 -19.70
N ALA A 226 8.64 13.35 -20.84
CA ALA A 226 8.55 14.50 -21.74
C ALA A 226 7.54 15.58 -21.32
N ARG A 227 7.92 16.85 -21.57
CA ARG A 227 7.15 18.12 -21.46
C ARG A 227 6.53 18.36 -20.09
N PHE A 228 7.09 19.30 -19.32
CA PHE A 228 6.80 19.34 -17.89
C PHE A 228 6.37 20.68 -17.23
N PRO A 229 5.08 21.09 -17.36
CA PRO A 229 4.48 22.14 -16.53
C PRO A 229 3.85 21.67 -15.21
N ALA A 230 3.08 20.55 -15.13
CA ALA A 230 2.45 20.10 -13.86
C ALA A 230 2.06 18.59 -13.80
N PHE A 231 2.38 17.89 -12.70
CA PHE A 231 1.94 16.49 -12.42
C PHE A 231 1.09 16.44 -11.16
N ILE A 232 0.36 15.33 -11.00
CA ILE A 232 -0.32 14.91 -9.77
C ILE A 232 0.20 13.51 -9.42
N HIS A 233 0.60 13.29 -8.17
CA HIS A 233 0.88 11.96 -7.61
C HIS A 233 -0.17 11.66 -6.54
N TYR A 234 -0.70 10.43 -6.52
CA TYR A 234 -1.69 9.95 -5.55
C TYR A 234 -1.15 8.72 -4.83
N ALA A 235 -1.45 8.58 -3.53
CA ALA A 235 -1.10 7.40 -2.74
C ALA A 235 -2.23 7.03 -1.78
N LEU A 236 -2.53 5.74 -1.66
CA LEU A 236 -3.58 5.18 -0.81
C LEU A 236 -3.09 5.01 0.64
N ASN A 237 -3.86 5.51 1.61
CA ASN A 237 -3.56 5.43 3.05
C ASN A 237 -4.28 4.21 3.68
N GLN A 238 -4.23 3.04 3.02
CA GLN A 238 -4.86 1.77 3.42
C GLN A 238 -3.97 0.58 3.03
N ALA A 239 -4.20 -0.59 3.65
CA ALA A 239 -3.26 -1.72 3.60
C ALA A 239 -3.79 -3.00 2.93
N GLY A 240 -3.08 -3.46 1.88
CA GLY A 240 -2.87 -4.87 1.50
C GLY A 240 -4.07 -5.69 0.99
N VAL A 241 -5.15 -5.79 1.75
CA VAL A 241 -6.42 -6.37 1.30
C VAL A 241 -7.14 -5.33 0.44
N VAL A 242 -7.65 -5.75 -0.72
CA VAL A 242 -8.25 -4.83 -1.70
C VAL A 242 -9.71 -5.18 -1.98
N GLU A 243 -10.57 -4.19 -2.17
CA GLU A 243 -11.92 -4.45 -2.69
C GLU A 243 -11.88 -4.96 -4.13
N ASP A 244 -10.94 -4.47 -4.94
CA ASP A 244 -10.62 -5.02 -6.25
C ASP A 244 -9.13 -4.87 -6.61
N PHE A 245 -8.57 -5.89 -7.29
CA PHE A 245 -7.18 -5.86 -7.77
C PHE A 245 -6.91 -4.75 -8.79
N ASN A 246 -7.96 -4.18 -9.41
CA ASN A 246 -7.84 -3.07 -10.34
C ASN A 246 -7.62 -1.70 -9.68
N HIS A 247 -7.97 -1.56 -8.40
CA HIS A 247 -7.96 -0.28 -7.67
C HIS A 247 -6.62 0.06 -7.01
N VAL A 248 -5.68 -0.90 -6.94
CA VAL A 248 -4.33 -0.67 -6.41
C VAL A 248 -3.30 -0.79 -7.53
N GLU A 249 -2.33 0.13 -7.53
CA GLU A 249 -1.33 0.21 -8.58
C GLU A 249 -0.54 -1.11 -8.69
N ARG A 250 -0.36 -1.58 -9.92
CA ARG A 250 0.45 -2.76 -10.29
C ARG A 250 0.05 -4.12 -9.71
N CYS A 251 -0.89 -4.22 -8.77
CA CYS A 251 -1.44 -5.51 -8.32
C CYS A 251 -2.01 -6.31 -9.50
N LYS A 252 -2.72 -5.64 -10.41
CA LYS A 252 -3.22 -6.21 -11.67
C LYS A 252 -2.15 -6.60 -12.70
N ASP A 253 -0.88 -6.24 -12.52
CA ASP A 253 0.22 -6.63 -13.44
C ASP A 253 0.42 -8.15 -13.49
N SER A 254 -0.10 -8.88 -12.50
CA SER A 254 -0.09 -10.35 -12.40
C SER A 254 -1.32 -11.03 -13.01
N LEU A 255 -2.26 -10.28 -13.58
CA LEU A 255 -3.50 -10.80 -14.17
C LEU A 255 -3.53 -10.54 -15.68
N TYR A 256 -3.99 -11.53 -16.46
CA TYR A 256 -4.18 -11.35 -17.91
C TYR A 256 -5.25 -10.28 -18.17
N MET A 257 -4.91 -9.28 -18.99
CA MET A 257 -5.70 -8.05 -19.18
C MET A 257 -6.16 -7.38 -17.87
N GLY A 258 -5.38 -7.51 -16.78
CA GLY A 258 -5.72 -7.00 -15.45
C GLY A 258 -6.95 -7.65 -14.80
N THR A 259 -7.53 -8.69 -15.41
CA THR A 259 -8.82 -9.25 -15.01
C THR A 259 -8.63 -10.51 -14.17
N PRO A 260 -9.17 -10.57 -12.94
CA PRO A 260 -9.15 -11.79 -12.13
C PRO A 260 -10.14 -12.85 -12.66
N PRO A 261 -9.91 -14.13 -12.34
CA PRO A 261 -10.91 -15.20 -12.45
C PRO A 261 -12.30 -14.78 -11.93
N ARG A 262 -13.35 -15.15 -12.67
CA ARG A 262 -14.74 -14.73 -12.40
C ARG A 262 -15.62 -15.90 -11.97
N GLY A 263 -16.77 -15.59 -11.36
CA GLY A 263 -17.83 -16.57 -11.08
C GLY A 263 -17.79 -17.24 -9.70
N TYR A 264 -17.02 -16.75 -8.73
CA TYR A 264 -17.03 -17.30 -7.36
C TYR A 264 -18.27 -16.85 -6.58
N LEU A 265 -19.10 -17.79 -6.13
CA LEU A 265 -20.39 -17.49 -5.47
C LEU A 265 -20.21 -16.89 -4.08
N LEU A 266 -19.21 -17.37 -3.31
CA LEU A 266 -18.86 -16.86 -1.97
C LEU A 266 -17.90 -15.64 -1.99
N SER A 267 -17.88 -14.88 -3.09
CA SER A 267 -16.91 -13.79 -3.30
C SER A 267 -16.89 -12.70 -2.21
N ASN A 268 -17.96 -12.55 -1.42
CA ASN A 268 -18.04 -11.57 -0.32
C ASN A 268 -17.35 -12.01 0.99
N SER A 269 -17.14 -13.31 1.23
CA SER A 269 -16.42 -13.82 2.40
C SER A 269 -14.92 -14.02 2.13
N LEU A 270 -14.55 -14.17 0.85
CA LEU A 270 -13.16 -14.32 0.43
C LEU A 270 -12.42 -12.98 0.44
N LYS A 271 -11.13 -13.01 0.76
CA LYS A 271 -10.25 -11.83 0.81
C LYS A 271 -9.37 -11.77 -0.44
N LYS A 272 -9.40 -10.66 -1.16
CA LYS A 272 -8.49 -10.36 -2.28
C LYS A 272 -7.21 -9.74 -1.70
N ILE A 273 -6.10 -10.48 -1.72
CA ILE A 273 -4.80 -10.05 -1.18
C ILE A 273 -3.92 -9.63 -2.35
N CYS A 274 -3.46 -8.38 -2.36
CA CYS A 274 -2.32 -8.00 -3.20
C CYS A 274 -1.04 -8.28 -2.42
N GLN A 275 -0.32 -9.33 -2.84
CA GLN A 275 0.84 -9.86 -2.13
C GLN A 275 2.02 -8.91 -2.34
N ARG A 276 2.42 -8.16 -1.30
CA ARG A 276 3.56 -7.23 -1.35
C ARG A 276 4.71 -7.73 -0.50
N TYR A 277 5.92 -7.54 -1.00
CA TYR A 277 7.17 -7.81 -0.28
C TYR A 277 8.21 -6.79 -0.71
N GLU A 278 8.91 -6.16 0.24
CA GLU A 278 9.77 -4.98 0.01
C GLU A 278 8.99 -3.86 -0.73
N ASP A 279 7.80 -3.53 -0.22
CA ASP A 279 6.77 -2.59 -0.72
C ASP A 279 6.26 -2.82 -2.16
N LYS A 280 6.81 -3.80 -2.88
CA LYS A 280 6.46 -4.08 -4.28
C LYS A 280 5.37 -5.15 -4.35
N PRO A 281 4.26 -4.93 -5.07
CA PRO A 281 3.35 -5.98 -5.50
C PRO A 281 4.12 -7.08 -6.26
N ARG A 282 3.90 -8.35 -5.88
CA ARG A 282 4.59 -9.52 -6.45
C ARG A 282 3.63 -10.41 -7.22
N PHE A 283 2.51 -10.77 -6.59
CA PHE A 283 1.42 -11.55 -7.16
C PHE A 283 0.10 -11.20 -6.46
N VAL A 284 -0.99 -11.88 -6.82
CA VAL A 284 -2.28 -11.71 -6.14
C VAL A 284 -2.86 -13.05 -5.72
N THR A 285 -3.60 -13.06 -4.62
CA THR A 285 -4.23 -14.25 -4.05
C THR A 285 -5.69 -13.96 -3.71
N LEU A 286 -6.58 -14.91 -4.00
CA LEU A 286 -7.92 -14.94 -3.42
C LEU A 286 -7.92 -15.96 -2.28
N TYR A 287 -8.17 -15.51 -1.06
CA TYR A 287 -7.99 -16.27 0.18
C TYR A 287 -9.31 -16.52 0.91
N ASP A 288 -9.46 -17.70 1.51
CA ASP A 288 -10.61 -18.08 2.33
C ASP A 288 -10.23 -18.00 3.83
N PRO A 289 -10.61 -16.94 4.57
CA PRO A 289 -10.28 -16.78 5.98
C PRO A 289 -11.09 -17.70 6.91
N HIS A 290 -12.06 -18.46 6.40
CA HIS A 290 -12.80 -19.48 7.17
C HIS A 290 -12.25 -20.89 6.98
N LYS A 291 -11.43 -21.11 5.94
CA LYS A 291 -10.74 -22.37 5.65
C LYS A 291 -9.22 -22.28 5.76
N HIS A 292 -8.71 -21.07 6.05
CA HIS A 292 -7.31 -20.70 6.16
C HIS A 292 -6.43 -21.11 4.96
N ILE A 293 -7.00 -21.09 3.74
CA ILE A 293 -6.30 -21.44 2.49
C ILE A 293 -6.53 -20.44 1.36
N PRO A 294 -5.58 -20.28 0.43
CA PRO A 294 -5.85 -19.67 -0.87
C PRO A 294 -6.78 -20.53 -1.71
N VAL A 295 -7.77 -19.89 -2.33
CA VAL A 295 -8.60 -20.44 -3.40
C VAL A 295 -7.82 -20.46 -4.72
N TYR A 296 -7.08 -19.38 -5.00
CA TYR A 296 -6.06 -19.32 -6.05
C TYR A 296 -4.98 -18.26 -5.77
N SER A 297 -3.78 -18.45 -6.34
CA SER A 297 -2.76 -17.41 -6.53
C SER A 297 -2.53 -17.21 -8.04
N ALA A 298 -2.43 -15.95 -8.48
CA ALA A 298 -2.21 -15.56 -9.87
C ALA A 298 -0.98 -14.64 -9.99
N TYR A 299 -0.08 -14.97 -10.92
CA TYR A 299 1.26 -14.39 -11.03
C TYR A 299 1.74 -14.30 -12.49
N THR A 300 2.66 -13.37 -12.77
CA THR A 300 3.47 -13.39 -14.00
C THR A 300 4.63 -14.38 -13.83
N PHE A 301 4.76 -15.35 -14.73
CA PHE A 301 5.92 -16.24 -14.80
C PHE A 301 7.18 -15.47 -15.18
N LYS A 302 8.25 -15.59 -14.38
CA LYS A 302 9.57 -15.01 -14.67
C LYS A 302 10.45 -16.14 -15.21
N LYS A 303 11.07 -15.94 -16.38
CA LYS A 303 11.86 -17.00 -17.03
C LYS A 303 12.98 -17.48 -16.11
N SER A 304 12.86 -18.70 -15.59
CA SER A 304 13.59 -19.18 -14.41
C SER A 304 14.38 -20.46 -14.70
N ASP A 305 15.56 -20.56 -14.11
CA ASP A 305 16.45 -21.74 -14.07
C ASP A 305 15.81 -22.95 -13.37
N GLY A 306 14.88 -22.71 -12.44
CA GLY A 306 14.22 -23.73 -11.62
C GLY A 306 14.95 -24.03 -10.29
N GLU A 307 15.91 -23.21 -9.88
CA GLU A 307 16.59 -23.36 -8.60
C GLU A 307 15.69 -22.86 -7.45
N LYS A 308 15.29 -23.76 -6.53
CA LYS A 308 14.64 -23.41 -5.26
C LYS A 308 15.63 -22.73 -4.31
N ARG A 309 15.17 -21.76 -3.51
CA ARG A 309 15.95 -21.17 -2.40
C ARG A 309 15.44 -21.67 -1.05
N VAL A 310 16.32 -22.24 -0.25
CA VAL A 310 15.93 -22.97 0.98
C VAL A 310 15.83 -22.06 2.22
N ASP A 311 16.53 -20.92 2.22
CA ASP A 311 16.83 -20.15 3.43
C ASP A 311 15.89 -18.96 3.69
N PHE A 312 14.69 -18.93 3.10
CA PHE A 312 13.71 -17.87 3.37
C PHE A 312 12.83 -18.18 4.59
N PRO A 313 12.59 -17.21 5.49
CA PRO A 313 11.65 -17.39 6.59
C PRO A 313 10.22 -17.48 6.06
N TRP A 314 9.39 -18.26 6.74
CA TRP A 314 7.96 -18.28 6.49
C TRP A 314 7.31 -16.99 6.98
N MET A 315 6.35 -16.49 6.19
CA MET A 315 5.71 -15.20 6.40
C MET A 315 4.18 -15.33 6.55
N PHE A 316 3.59 -14.32 7.16
CA PHE A 316 2.14 -14.13 7.34
C PHE A 316 1.70 -12.79 6.74
N GLU A 317 0.40 -12.58 6.61
CA GLU A 317 -0.21 -11.33 6.14
C GLU A 317 -0.81 -10.56 7.35
N PRO A 318 -0.13 -9.52 7.89
CA PRO A 318 -0.64 -8.75 9.03
C PRO A 318 -2.04 -8.16 8.78
N GLN A 319 -2.30 -7.74 7.54
CA GLN A 319 -3.56 -7.16 7.05
C GLN A 319 -4.77 -8.10 7.08
N LEU A 320 -4.57 -9.42 7.26
CA LEU A 320 -5.69 -10.36 7.47
C LEU A 320 -6.12 -10.40 8.94
N ALA A 321 -5.18 -10.30 9.88
CA ALA A 321 -5.44 -10.37 11.31
C ALA A 321 -5.88 -9.03 11.91
N SER A 322 -5.56 -7.92 11.23
CA SER A 322 -5.88 -6.56 11.66
C SER A 322 -6.04 -5.65 10.46
N GLU A 323 -7.11 -4.86 10.41
CA GLU A 323 -7.30 -3.78 9.43
C GLU A 323 -6.20 -2.69 9.49
N LYS A 324 -5.37 -2.74 10.55
CA LYS A 324 -4.22 -1.85 10.79
C LYS A 324 -2.87 -2.55 10.58
N GLY A 325 -2.88 -3.79 10.10
CA GLY A 325 -1.66 -4.52 9.76
C GLY A 325 -0.96 -3.92 8.55
N SER A 326 0.37 -4.11 8.48
CA SER A 326 1.17 -3.80 7.31
C SER A 326 0.61 -4.44 6.04
N SER A 327 0.77 -3.76 4.90
CA SER A 327 0.39 -4.31 3.58
C SER A 327 1.42 -5.26 2.98
N ASN A 328 2.56 -5.44 3.65
CA ASN A 328 3.61 -6.36 3.25
C ASN A 328 3.54 -7.62 4.11
N MET A 329 3.86 -8.76 3.50
CA MET A 329 4.06 -10.00 4.23
C MET A 329 5.28 -9.90 5.17
N GLU A 330 5.14 -10.41 6.38
CA GLU A 330 6.14 -10.29 7.45
C GLU A 330 6.54 -11.67 8.00
N PRO A 331 7.81 -11.89 8.40
CA PRO A 331 8.25 -13.18 8.93
C PRO A 331 7.63 -13.47 10.30
N PHE A 332 7.24 -14.72 10.53
CA PHE A 332 6.70 -15.14 11.83
C PHE A 332 7.70 -14.85 12.98
N PRO A 333 7.25 -14.24 14.10
CA PRO A 333 8.13 -13.89 15.20
C PRO A 333 8.62 -15.12 15.95
N GLN A 334 9.92 -15.22 16.22
CA GLN A 334 10.54 -16.37 16.91
C GLN A 334 10.19 -16.50 18.41
N SER A 335 9.32 -15.64 18.96
CA SER A 335 8.93 -15.67 20.38
C SER A 335 7.42 -15.43 20.55
N SER A 336 6.73 -16.42 21.12
CA SER A 336 5.29 -16.40 21.40
C SER A 336 4.88 -15.29 22.37
N SER A 337 5.82 -14.74 23.15
CA SER A 337 5.60 -13.62 24.06
C SER A 337 5.17 -12.31 23.39
N HIS A 338 5.26 -12.19 22.07
CA HIS A 338 4.76 -11.03 21.30
C HIS A 338 3.47 -11.31 20.51
N MET A 339 2.89 -12.51 20.57
CA MET A 339 1.63 -12.85 19.88
C MET A 339 0.40 -12.33 20.65
N HIS A 340 0.29 -11.00 20.75
CA HIS A 340 -0.90 -10.29 21.27
C HIS A 340 -2.01 -10.09 20.22
N MET A 341 -1.90 -10.72 19.05
CA MET A 341 -2.89 -10.72 17.97
C MET A 341 -3.30 -12.15 17.63
N ASN A 342 -4.61 -12.39 17.51
CA ASN A 342 -5.17 -13.67 17.07
C ASN A 342 -4.99 -13.86 15.55
N PHE A 343 -3.75 -13.99 15.08
CA PHE A 343 -3.49 -14.31 13.66
C PHE A 343 -4.26 -15.58 13.25
N GLU A 344 -4.32 -16.55 14.15
CA GLU A 344 -4.99 -17.84 14.01
C GLU A 344 -6.47 -17.75 13.62
N ASP A 345 -7.20 -16.69 14.03
CA ASP A 345 -8.61 -16.52 13.65
C ASP A 345 -8.75 -16.21 12.15
N SER A 346 -7.74 -15.54 11.57
CA SER A 346 -7.76 -14.98 10.21
C SER A 346 -7.05 -15.83 9.15
N GLN A 347 -6.03 -16.58 9.54
CA GLN A 347 -5.13 -17.28 8.63
C GLN A 347 -4.44 -18.48 9.30
N ALA A 348 -3.81 -19.33 8.49
CA ALA A 348 -3.00 -20.44 8.95
C ALA A 348 -1.70 -19.96 9.62
N VAL A 349 -1.26 -20.67 10.66
CA VAL A 349 0.04 -20.45 11.31
C VAL A 349 0.96 -21.67 11.15
N LEU A 350 2.21 -21.57 11.59
CA LEU A 350 3.21 -22.64 11.39
C LEU A 350 2.86 -23.91 12.20
N GLU A 351 2.23 -23.72 13.34
CA GLU A 351 1.75 -24.73 14.27
C GLU A 351 0.65 -25.61 13.63
N ASP A 352 -0.14 -25.07 12.70
CA ASP A 352 -1.15 -25.83 11.96
C ASP A 352 -0.52 -26.84 10.97
N TYR A 353 0.76 -26.67 10.64
CA TYR A 353 1.53 -27.56 9.76
C TYR A 353 2.57 -28.42 10.51
N ALA A 354 2.76 -28.23 11.82
CA ALA A 354 3.85 -28.86 12.57
C ALA A 354 3.68 -30.39 12.77
N ASP A 355 2.51 -30.83 13.23
CA ASP A 355 2.28 -32.24 13.62
C ASP A 355 1.72 -33.12 12.48
N VAL A 356 1.48 -32.55 11.29
CA VAL A 356 0.80 -33.22 10.18
C VAL A 356 1.76 -33.86 9.16
N VAL A 357 2.53 -34.86 9.61
CA VAL A 357 3.61 -35.57 8.87
C VAL A 357 3.25 -36.05 7.44
N GLN A 358 1.97 -36.16 7.10
CA GLN A 358 1.49 -36.54 5.76
C GLN A 358 1.31 -35.39 4.76
N TYR A 359 1.32 -34.14 5.22
CA TYR A 359 1.13 -32.97 4.39
C TYR A 359 2.42 -32.14 4.29
N GLU A 360 2.71 -31.71 3.07
CA GLU A 360 3.73 -30.71 2.76
C GLU A 360 3.07 -29.35 2.54
N ARG A 361 3.85 -28.28 2.70
CA ARG A 361 3.44 -26.90 2.39
C ARG A 361 3.53 -26.65 0.87
N GLY A 362 2.50 -27.08 0.14
CA GLY A 362 2.40 -26.95 -1.30
C GLY A 362 2.09 -25.52 -1.72
N HIS A 363 2.95 -24.92 -2.54
CA HIS A 363 2.80 -23.55 -3.02
C HIS A 363 1.83 -23.48 -4.20
N LEU A 364 1.13 -22.35 -4.37
CA LEU A 364 0.32 -22.08 -5.57
C LEU A 364 1.12 -21.23 -6.58
N ASN A 365 1.83 -20.21 -6.10
CA ASN A 365 2.93 -19.55 -6.83
C ASN A 365 4.27 -20.12 -6.34
N PRO A 366 4.95 -21.01 -7.08
CA PRO A 366 6.18 -21.65 -6.64
C PRO A 366 7.43 -20.82 -6.94
N ASP A 367 8.47 -21.00 -6.11
CA ASP A 367 9.81 -20.40 -6.23
C ASP A 367 10.40 -20.63 -7.64
N GLU A 368 10.23 -21.82 -8.22
CA GLU A 368 10.74 -22.20 -9.55
C GLU A 368 10.08 -21.48 -10.73
N HIS A 369 8.99 -20.75 -10.51
CA HIS A 369 8.38 -19.86 -11.51
C HIS A 369 8.79 -18.39 -11.36
N GLN A 370 9.60 -18.09 -10.35
CA GLN A 370 10.19 -16.78 -10.07
C GLN A 370 11.71 -16.80 -10.34
N ALA A 371 12.30 -15.63 -10.57
CA ALA A 371 13.71 -15.49 -10.96
C ALA A 371 14.47 -14.45 -10.12
N ASP A 372 13.84 -13.32 -9.77
CA ASP A 372 14.42 -12.36 -8.82
C ASP A 372 14.41 -12.95 -7.40
N PRO A 373 15.47 -12.76 -6.58
CA PRO A 373 15.53 -13.28 -5.22
C PRO A 373 14.38 -12.82 -4.31
N LEU A 374 13.85 -11.60 -4.50
CA LEU A 374 12.76 -11.07 -3.69
C LEU A 374 11.38 -11.51 -4.24
N ASP A 375 11.28 -11.77 -5.55
CA ASP A 375 10.11 -12.46 -6.11
C ASP A 375 10.03 -13.91 -5.57
N LYS A 376 11.16 -14.64 -5.54
CA LYS A 376 11.26 -15.97 -4.90
C LYS A 376 10.93 -15.91 -3.41
N ALA A 377 11.52 -14.98 -2.66
CA ALA A 377 11.21 -14.80 -1.23
C ALA A 377 9.70 -14.63 -0.97
N SER A 378 9.01 -13.86 -1.80
CA SER A 378 7.58 -13.58 -1.63
C SER A 378 6.67 -14.80 -1.77
N THR A 379 7.14 -15.94 -2.30
CA THR A 379 6.31 -17.15 -2.37
C THR A 379 6.09 -17.80 -1.01
N TYR A 380 6.96 -17.51 -0.02
CA TYR A 380 7.00 -18.14 1.31
C TYR A 380 6.04 -17.52 2.34
N THR A 381 4.93 -16.92 1.89
CA THR A 381 3.79 -16.57 2.76
C THR A 381 2.83 -17.76 2.88
N LEU A 382 2.33 -18.06 4.10
CA LEU A 382 1.35 -19.13 4.29
C LEU A 382 0.02 -18.88 3.57
N THR A 383 -0.29 -17.63 3.19
CA THR A 383 -1.46 -17.34 2.35
C THR A 383 -1.30 -17.78 0.88
N ASN A 384 -0.10 -18.18 0.46
CA ASN A 384 0.17 -18.77 -0.86
C ASN A 384 0.26 -20.32 -0.83
N VAL A 385 -0.05 -20.95 0.31
CA VAL A 385 0.21 -22.36 0.58
C VAL A 385 -1.06 -23.12 0.99
N VAL A 386 -1.12 -24.40 0.61
CA VAL A 386 -2.12 -25.37 1.06
C VAL A 386 -1.48 -26.68 1.53
N PRO A 387 -2.19 -27.51 2.32
CA PRO A 387 -1.75 -28.87 2.64
C PRO A 387 -1.83 -29.76 1.40
N GLN A 388 -0.67 -30.11 0.82
CA GLN A 388 -0.57 -31.12 -0.23
C GLN A 388 -0.12 -32.46 0.35
N ILE A 389 -0.70 -33.57 -0.10
CA ILE A 389 -0.19 -34.91 0.21
C ILE A 389 1.25 -35.01 -0.30
N ARG A 390 2.16 -35.46 0.56
CA ARG A 390 3.59 -35.48 0.29
C ARG A 390 3.95 -36.19 -1.03
N GLU A 391 3.35 -37.36 -1.27
CA GLU A 391 3.55 -38.17 -2.47
C GLU A 391 3.05 -37.50 -3.76
N PHE A 392 2.10 -36.56 -3.66
CA PHE A 392 1.65 -35.74 -4.79
C PHE A 392 2.59 -34.55 -5.02
N ASN A 393 2.90 -33.80 -3.95
CA ASN A 393 3.77 -32.62 -3.98
C ASN A 393 5.15 -32.93 -4.59
N ILE A 394 5.87 -33.92 -4.05
CA ILE A 394 7.25 -34.21 -4.46
C ILE A 394 7.38 -35.00 -5.77
N GLY A 395 6.24 -35.42 -6.35
CA GLY A 395 6.18 -36.24 -7.55
C GLY A 395 5.35 -35.56 -8.64
N PRO A 396 4.11 -36.02 -8.94
CA PRO A 396 3.32 -35.53 -10.07
C PRO A 396 3.10 -34.01 -10.11
N TRP A 397 3.07 -33.32 -8.95
CA TRP A 397 2.94 -31.86 -8.91
C TRP A 397 4.25 -31.14 -9.26
N ALA A 398 5.37 -31.48 -8.61
CA ALA A 398 6.69 -30.92 -8.95
C ALA A 398 7.10 -31.21 -10.41
N GLU A 399 6.78 -32.39 -10.94
CA GLU A 399 6.97 -32.72 -12.37
C GLU A 399 6.15 -31.79 -13.28
N HIS A 400 4.93 -31.42 -12.86
CA HIS A 400 4.08 -30.50 -13.61
C HIS A 400 4.61 -29.06 -13.58
N GLU A 401 5.04 -28.57 -12.42
CA GLU A 401 5.62 -27.22 -12.28
C GLU A 401 6.86 -27.07 -13.18
N ASP A 402 7.81 -28.00 -13.11
CA ASP A 402 9.00 -27.99 -13.98
C ASP A 402 8.65 -28.15 -15.48
N LEU A 403 7.62 -28.93 -15.82
CA LEU A 403 7.11 -29.05 -17.19
C LEU A 403 6.49 -27.73 -17.70
N ILE A 404 5.74 -27.01 -16.87
CA ILE A 404 5.20 -25.68 -17.21
C ILE A 404 6.33 -24.67 -17.36
N ARG A 405 7.27 -24.62 -16.41
CA ARG A 405 8.48 -23.79 -16.45
C ARG A 405 9.27 -24.00 -17.75
N LYS A 406 9.57 -25.26 -18.11
CA LYS A 406 10.25 -25.62 -19.37
C LYS A 406 9.46 -25.21 -20.60
N ARG A 407 8.13 -25.42 -20.62
CA ARG A 407 7.27 -25.03 -21.75
C ARG A 407 7.24 -23.51 -21.95
N LEU A 408 7.09 -22.74 -20.87
CA LEU A 408 7.00 -21.28 -20.92
C LEU A 408 8.37 -20.64 -21.23
N ASN A 409 9.47 -21.14 -20.64
CA ASN A 409 10.82 -20.69 -20.98
C ASN A 409 11.10 -20.81 -22.49
N ASN A 410 10.85 -21.99 -23.05
CA ASN A 410 11.23 -22.34 -24.42
C ASN A 410 10.30 -21.75 -25.48
N TYR A 411 8.99 -21.67 -25.22
CA TYR A 411 8.01 -21.35 -26.26
C TYR A 411 7.18 -20.09 -26.00
N CYS A 412 7.11 -19.55 -24.77
CA CYS A 412 6.49 -18.23 -24.56
C CYS A 412 7.49 -17.12 -24.91
N ARG A 413 7.09 -16.21 -25.80
CA ARG A 413 7.89 -15.06 -26.27
C ARG A 413 7.49 -13.74 -25.60
N GLY A 414 6.22 -13.61 -25.19
CA GLY A 414 5.71 -12.48 -24.40
C GLY A 414 5.75 -12.73 -22.89
N LYS A 415 4.89 -12.01 -22.15
CA LYS A 415 4.55 -12.37 -20.76
C LYS A 415 3.68 -13.62 -20.75
N ALA A 416 3.93 -14.52 -19.79
CA ALA A 416 2.99 -15.57 -19.42
C ALA A 416 2.38 -15.26 -18.04
N TYR A 417 1.06 -15.36 -17.96
CA TYR A 417 0.30 -15.29 -16.71
C TYR A 417 -0.06 -16.71 -16.30
N VAL A 418 0.06 -17.04 -15.03
CA VAL A 418 -0.25 -18.37 -14.48
C VAL A 418 -1.19 -18.18 -13.29
N ILE A 419 -2.18 -19.06 -13.19
CA ILE A 419 -3.15 -19.10 -12.10
C ILE A 419 -3.19 -20.53 -11.60
N THR A 420 -2.76 -20.73 -10.36
CA THR A 420 -2.84 -22.01 -9.65
C THR A 420 -3.89 -21.86 -8.55
N GLY A 421 -4.74 -22.86 -8.38
CA GLY A 421 -5.78 -22.85 -7.37
C GLY A 421 -6.20 -24.25 -6.95
N VAL A 422 -7.23 -24.31 -6.11
CA VAL A 422 -7.65 -25.54 -5.44
C VAL A 422 -9.17 -25.69 -5.42
N THR A 423 -9.66 -26.92 -5.25
CA THR A 423 -11.04 -27.14 -4.82
C THR A 423 -11.15 -26.94 -3.31
N THR A 424 -12.07 -26.11 -2.84
CA THR A 424 -12.25 -25.86 -1.40
C THR A 424 -13.18 -26.87 -0.71
N SER A 425 -13.49 -27.99 -1.38
CA SER A 425 -14.01 -29.23 -0.79
C SER A 425 -12.86 -30.09 -0.26
N GLY A 426 -13.09 -30.77 0.86
CA GLY A 426 -12.12 -31.70 1.45
C GLY A 426 -12.27 -31.85 2.96
N ASN A 427 -11.24 -32.42 3.58
CA ASN A 427 -11.14 -32.55 5.05
C ASN A 427 -10.49 -31.29 5.65
N MET A 428 -10.59 -31.12 6.98
CA MET A 428 -9.86 -30.10 7.72
C MET A 428 -8.68 -30.74 8.48
N ILE A 429 -7.53 -30.07 8.51
CA ILE A 429 -6.52 -30.28 9.55
C ILE A 429 -7.12 -29.82 10.88
N ARG A 430 -6.91 -30.60 11.94
CA ARG A 430 -7.42 -30.29 13.27
C ARG A 430 -6.29 -30.11 14.27
N ARG A 431 -6.37 -29.03 15.04
CA ARG A 431 -5.45 -28.69 16.14
C ARG A 431 -6.31 -28.36 17.36
N ASP A 432 -5.97 -28.88 18.52
CA ASP A 432 -6.72 -28.64 19.77
C ASP A 432 -8.23 -29.00 19.69
N ASN A 433 -8.58 -29.97 18.83
CA ASN A 433 -9.94 -30.36 18.40
C ASN A 433 -10.72 -29.31 17.60
N LEU A 434 -10.14 -28.16 17.26
CA LEU A 434 -10.70 -27.20 16.31
C LEU A 434 -10.31 -27.56 14.88
N ASP A 435 -11.21 -27.31 13.93
CA ASP A 435 -10.87 -27.32 12.50
C ASP A 435 -10.07 -26.06 12.18
N ARG A 436 -8.91 -26.20 11.53
CA ARG A 436 -7.97 -25.11 11.22
C ARG A 436 -7.90 -24.87 9.70
N VAL A 437 -7.06 -25.65 9.02
CA VAL A 437 -6.71 -25.46 7.60
C VAL A 437 -7.38 -26.52 6.74
N ALA A 438 -8.07 -26.12 5.68
CA ALA A 438 -8.68 -27.07 4.75
C ALA A 438 -7.63 -27.79 3.89
N VAL A 439 -7.81 -29.09 3.72
CA VAL A 439 -7.04 -29.94 2.81
C VAL A 439 -7.81 -30.04 1.49
N PRO A 440 -7.34 -29.44 0.39
CA PRO A 440 -8.06 -29.45 -0.88
C PRO A 440 -8.08 -30.85 -1.51
N GLU A 441 -9.22 -31.26 -2.07
CA GLU A 441 -9.38 -32.52 -2.80
C GLU A 441 -8.57 -32.56 -4.12
N TYR A 442 -8.53 -31.45 -4.86
CA TYR A 442 -7.77 -31.30 -6.12
C TYR A 442 -6.96 -30.01 -6.14
N MET A 443 -5.74 -30.11 -6.68
CA MET A 443 -4.94 -28.97 -7.16
C MET A 443 -5.19 -28.75 -8.65
N TRP A 444 -5.15 -27.51 -9.11
CA TRP A 444 -5.18 -27.16 -10.53
C TRP A 444 -4.28 -25.98 -10.87
N SER A 445 -3.77 -25.93 -12.10
CA SER A 445 -3.06 -24.76 -12.63
C SER A 445 -3.40 -24.52 -14.09
N ALA A 446 -3.38 -23.26 -14.52
CA ALA A 446 -3.59 -22.86 -15.90
C ALA A 446 -2.69 -21.67 -16.25
N TYR A 447 -2.23 -21.61 -17.50
CA TYR A 447 -1.40 -20.51 -17.99
C TYR A 447 -1.99 -19.86 -19.25
N CYS A 448 -1.60 -18.61 -19.47
CA CYS A 448 -1.97 -17.79 -20.61
C CYS A 448 -0.73 -17.06 -21.15
N CYS A 449 -0.34 -17.34 -22.39
CA CYS A 449 0.71 -16.65 -23.14
C CYS A 449 0.28 -16.47 -24.60
N THR A 450 -0.17 -15.26 -24.95
CA THR A 450 -0.69 -14.93 -26.29
C THR A 450 0.40 -14.80 -27.36
N ASN A 451 1.62 -14.42 -26.99
CA ASN A 451 2.77 -14.32 -27.88
C ASN A 451 3.73 -15.49 -27.64
N TYR A 452 3.63 -16.52 -28.47
CA TYR A 452 4.37 -17.77 -28.35
C TYR A 452 5.00 -18.21 -29.69
N ASP A 453 5.86 -19.21 -29.66
CA ASP A 453 6.57 -19.70 -30.84
C ASP A 453 5.66 -20.56 -31.74
N GLN A 454 5.30 -20.02 -32.91
CA GLN A 454 4.50 -20.73 -33.91
C GLN A 454 5.27 -21.87 -34.60
N ASN A 455 6.60 -21.94 -34.46
CA ASN A 455 7.44 -23.05 -34.93
C ASN A 455 7.65 -24.12 -33.86
N ALA A 456 7.06 -23.99 -32.67
CA ALA A 456 7.12 -25.01 -31.64
C ALA A 456 6.59 -26.37 -32.15
N PRO A 457 7.15 -27.51 -31.70
CA PRO A 457 6.64 -28.83 -32.04
C PRO A 457 5.15 -28.95 -31.74
N TYR A 458 4.39 -29.64 -32.62
CA TYR A 458 2.92 -29.67 -32.54
C TYR A 458 2.39 -30.01 -31.13
N PHE A 459 3.01 -30.97 -30.45
CA PHE A 459 2.62 -31.43 -29.11
C PHE A 459 2.80 -30.40 -27.97
N GLN A 460 3.56 -29.33 -28.22
CA GLN A 460 3.62 -28.14 -27.37
C GLN A 460 2.71 -27.04 -27.94
N ARG A 461 2.75 -26.82 -29.27
CA ARG A 461 2.04 -25.73 -29.94
C ARG A 461 0.52 -25.78 -29.79
N TYR A 462 -0.10 -26.97 -29.71
CA TYR A 462 -1.56 -27.06 -29.46
C TYR A 462 -1.96 -26.62 -28.05
N LYS A 463 -1.00 -26.50 -27.12
CA LYS A 463 -1.19 -26.06 -25.74
C LYS A 463 -0.93 -24.55 -25.56
N PHE A 464 -1.01 -23.78 -26.64
CA PHE A 464 -0.93 -22.32 -26.64
C PHE A 464 -2.13 -21.73 -27.43
N PRO A 465 -2.60 -20.51 -27.10
CA PRO A 465 -2.04 -19.56 -26.13
C PRO A 465 -2.26 -19.96 -24.65
N ALA A 466 -3.22 -20.84 -24.36
CA ALA A 466 -3.52 -21.26 -23.00
C ALA A 466 -3.85 -22.76 -22.87
N PHE A 467 -3.48 -23.33 -21.73
CA PHE A 467 -3.80 -24.69 -21.30
C PHE A 467 -3.81 -24.75 -19.77
N GLY A 468 -4.32 -25.85 -19.21
CA GLY A 468 -4.21 -26.10 -17.78
C GLY A 468 -4.09 -27.59 -17.46
N ALA A 469 -4.05 -27.90 -16.18
CA ALA A 469 -4.10 -29.25 -15.65
C ALA A 469 -4.78 -29.28 -14.28
N TYR A 470 -5.22 -30.46 -13.88
CA TYR A 470 -5.66 -30.76 -12.51
C TYR A 470 -5.13 -32.12 -12.05
N GLY A 471 -4.95 -32.28 -10.75
CA GLY A 471 -4.51 -33.53 -10.12
C GLY A 471 -5.19 -33.73 -8.78
N LEU A 472 -5.48 -34.99 -8.43
CA LEU A 472 -6.07 -35.36 -7.14
C LEU A 472 -4.99 -35.29 -6.06
N ASN A 473 -5.27 -34.61 -4.94
CA ASN A 473 -4.36 -34.44 -3.81
C ASN A 473 -4.32 -35.70 -2.93
N ASP A 474 -3.82 -36.80 -3.49
CA ASP A 474 -3.91 -38.17 -2.96
C ASP A 474 -2.55 -38.89 -3.00
N ARG A 475 -2.44 -40.07 -2.37
CA ARG A 475 -1.21 -40.89 -2.39
C ARG A 475 -1.07 -41.80 -3.61
N VAL A 476 -2.17 -42.19 -4.25
CA VAL A 476 -2.21 -43.30 -5.22
C VAL A 476 -2.80 -42.87 -6.55
N ASN A 477 -3.98 -42.24 -6.56
CA ASN A 477 -4.71 -41.89 -7.79
C ASN A 477 -4.40 -40.45 -8.25
N ASN A 478 -3.14 -40.04 -8.09
CA ASN A 478 -2.72 -38.65 -8.00
C ASN A 478 -2.06 -38.10 -9.29
N HIS A 479 -2.39 -38.71 -10.43
CA HIS A 479 -1.86 -38.30 -11.74
C HIS A 479 -2.41 -36.94 -12.21
N LEU A 480 -1.57 -36.16 -12.89
CA LEU A 480 -1.96 -34.89 -13.52
C LEU A 480 -2.65 -35.13 -14.87
N VAL A 481 -3.74 -34.41 -15.12
CA VAL A 481 -4.50 -34.44 -16.38
C VAL A 481 -4.43 -33.07 -17.04
N GLU A 482 -3.54 -32.91 -18.03
CA GLU A 482 -3.49 -31.68 -18.85
C GLU A 482 -4.70 -31.57 -19.78
N VAL A 483 -5.39 -30.43 -19.79
CA VAL A 483 -6.61 -30.17 -20.59
C VAL A 483 -6.69 -28.73 -21.11
N PRO A 484 -7.44 -28.46 -22.20
CA PRO A 484 -7.80 -27.10 -22.59
C PRO A 484 -8.54 -26.37 -21.45
N VAL A 485 -8.34 -25.05 -21.32
CA VAL A 485 -8.89 -24.24 -20.21
C VAL A 485 -10.41 -24.42 -20.03
N LYS A 486 -11.18 -24.44 -21.11
CA LYS A 486 -12.65 -24.67 -21.05
C LYS A 486 -13.06 -26.02 -20.47
N ASN A 487 -12.23 -27.05 -20.61
CA ASN A 487 -12.44 -28.36 -20.00
C ASN A 487 -12.06 -28.35 -18.51
N LEU A 488 -11.01 -27.61 -18.12
CA LEU A 488 -10.69 -27.36 -16.71
C LEU A 488 -11.83 -26.59 -16.02
N GLU A 489 -12.33 -25.51 -16.61
CA GLU A 489 -13.47 -24.76 -16.08
C GLU A 489 -14.75 -25.61 -15.99
N LYS A 490 -14.99 -26.51 -16.94
CA LYS A 490 -16.09 -27.47 -16.88
C LYS A 490 -15.91 -28.50 -15.75
N PHE A 491 -14.67 -28.91 -15.48
CA PHE A 491 -14.33 -29.81 -14.37
C PHE A 491 -14.50 -29.12 -12.99
N LEU A 492 -14.03 -27.87 -12.86
CA LEU A 492 -14.10 -27.08 -11.63
C LEU A 492 -15.54 -26.64 -11.30
N ARG A 493 -16.37 -26.30 -12.30
CA ARG A 493 -17.82 -26.07 -12.12
C ARG A 493 -18.59 -27.29 -11.55
N GLY A 494 -17.98 -28.48 -11.53
CA GLY A 494 -18.54 -29.67 -10.88
C GLY A 494 -17.99 -29.96 -9.47
N ARG A 495 -17.08 -29.12 -8.94
CA ARG A 495 -16.30 -29.36 -7.71
C ARG A 495 -16.07 -28.11 -6.83
N MET A 496 -16.46 -26.94 -7.29
CA MET A 496 -16.30 -25.67 -6.59
C MET A 496 -17.62 -24.91 -6.57
N ASP A 497 -17.81 -24.07 -5.55
CA ASP A 497 -19.00 -23.20 -5.45
C ASP A 497 -18.86 -21.98 -6.37
N VAL A 498 -19.06 -22.22 -7.67
CA VAL A 498 -18.88 -21.27 -8.75
C VAL A 498 -20.06 -21.27 -9.71
N ASP A 499 -20.35 -20.11 -10.31
CA ASP A 499 -21.50 -19.90 -11.17
C ASP A 499 -21.29 -20.46 -12.61
N LYS A 500 -22.33 -20.33 -13.45
CA LYS A 500 -22.28 -20.77 -14.85
C LYS A 500 -21.28 -19.97 -15.70
N ASN A 501 -20.93 -18.76 -15.27
CA ASN A 501 -20.01 -17.84 -15.93
C ASN A 501 -18.56 -18.01 -15.46
N PHE A 502 -18.27 -19.02 -14.64
CA PHE A 502 -16.92 -19.30 -14.16
C PHE A 502 -15.90 -19.34 -15.30
N GLN A 503 -14.90 -18.46 -15.22
CA GLN A 503 -13.88 -18.27 -16.25
C GLN A 503 -12.53 -17.95 -15.59
N ILE A 504 -11.47 -18.62 -16.01
CA ILE A 504 -10.12 -18.48 -15.42
C ILE A 504 -9.37 -17.28 -16.03
N PHE A 505 -9.45 -17.10 -17.35
CA PHE A 505 -8.80 -15.98 -18.07
C PHE A 505 -9.82 -15.17 -18.85
N TYR A 506 -9.67 -13.83 -18.84
CA TYR A 506 -10.45 -12.95 -19.73
C TYR A 506 -10.40 -13.43 -21.18
N ASN A 507 -11.56 -13.48 -21.84
CA ASN A 507 -11.75 -13.97 -23.20
C ASN A 507 -11.04 -15.32 -23.48
N ASP A 508 -10.95 -16.21 -22.47
CA ASP A 508 -10.28 -17.51 -22.55
C ASP A 508 -8.79 -17.47 -22.97
N CYS A 509 -8.10 -16.33 -22.77
CA CYS A 509 -6.77 -16.02 -23.33
C CYS A 509 -6.70 -15.96 -24.87
N VAL A 510 -7.84 -15.75 -25.54
CA VAL A 510 -7.88 -15.43 -26.97
C VAL A 510 -7.51 -13.95 -27.15
N PRO A 511 -6.54 -13.61 -28.03
CA PRO A 511 -6.31 -12.23 -28.43
C PRO A 511 -7.49 -11.68 -29.23
N ASP A 512 -7.87 -10.44 -28.94
CA ASP A 512 -8.86 -9.66 -29.71
C ASP A 512 -8.32 -9.23 -31.09
#